data_AF-A0A538FIT0-F1
#
_entry.id   AF-A0A538FIT0-F1
#
_cell.length_a   1.000
_cell.length_b   1.000
_cell.length_c   1.000
_cell.angle_alpha   90.00
_cell.angle_beta   90.00
_cell.angle_gamma   90.00
#
_symmetry.space_group_name_H-M   'P 1'
#
loop_
_entity.id
_entity.type
_entity.pdbx_description
1 polymer ?
#
loop_
_entity_poly.entity_id
_entity_poly.type
_entity_poly.pdbx_seq_one_letter_code
_entity_poly.pdbx_strand_id
1 'polypeptide(L)'
;MTAWLEAAAREGREVPEPKSVQSHSGRLLLRMPQTLHAELSRVAERENVSLNQFITDVLAGALGWRVPARVGRIATRPVRADGVDVNGDGEGAPVPEPELRPGQPQRRVVMAALVVNFVVVALAAIVAIVVLIAAWL
;
A
#
# COMPACT_ATOMS: atom_id res chain seq x y z
N MET A 1 30.36 21.84 19.78
CA MET A 1 29.33 21.61 18.74
C MET A 1 28.34 22.78 18.60
N THR A 2 28.56 23.91 19.28
CA THR A 2 27.73 25.15 19.26
C THR A 2 28.40 26.34 18.57
N ALA A 3 29.68 26.22 18.21
CA ALA A 3 30.46 27.33 17.63
C ALA A 3 29.87 27.89 16.33
N TRP A 4 29.17 27.06 15.55
CA TRP A 4 28.52 27.49 14.31
C TRP A 4 27.24 28.32 14.56
N LEU A 5 26.51 28.03 15.65
CA LEU A 5 25.33 28.80 16.08
C LEU A 5 25.74 30.19 16.60
N GLU A 6 26.81 30.26 17.39
CA GLU A 6 27.35 31.53 17.89
C GLU A 6 27.96 32.39 16.78
N ALA A 7 28.60 31.77 15.77
CA ALA A 7 29.08 32.47 14.59
C ALA A 7 27.92 33.05 13.75
N ALA A 8 26.86 32.27 13.52
CA ALA A 8 25.68 32.71 12.78
C ALA A 8 24.96 33.88 13.48
N ALA A 9 24.85 33.84 14.81
CA ALA A 9 24.27 34.93 15.60
C ALA A 9 25.09 36.23 15.53
N ARG A 10 26.43 36.13 15.53
CA ARG A 10 27.33 37.29 15.46
C ARG A 10 27.34 37.94 14.08
N GLU A 11 27.14 37.15 13.03
CA GLU A 11 27.08 37.64 11.64
C GLU A 11 25.66 38.08 11.22
N GLY A 12 24.69 38.10 12.14
CA GLY A 12 23.31 38.49 11.85
C GLY A 12 22.61 37.60 10.82
N ARG A 13 23.09 36.36 10.65
CA ARG A 13 22.47 35.41 9.71
C ARG A 13 21.30 34.73 10.40
N GLU A 14 20.11 34.86 9.80
CA GLU A 14 18.93 34.12 10.24
C GLU A 14 19.23 32.61 10.19
N VAL A 15 19.18 31.96 11.36
CA VAL A 15 19.25 30.50 11.45
C VAL A 15 17.90 29.97 10.99
N PRO A 16 17.82 29.25 9.86
CA PRO A 16 16.54 28.72 9.40
C PRO A 16 16.00 27.76 10.45
N GLU A 17 14.79 28.02 10.94
CA GLU A 17 14.12 27.13 11.88
C GLU A 17 14.07 25.71 11.30
N PRO A 18 14.25 24.67 12.14
CA PRO A 18 14.08 23.29 11.69
C PRO A 18 12.68 23.18 11.10
N LYS A 19 12.61 22.97 9.78
CA LYS A 19 11.34 22.95 9.04
C LYS A 19 10.37 22.05 9.78
N SER A 20 9.33 22.64 10.33
CA SER A 20 8.26 21.92 11.01
C SER A 20 7.76 20.82 10.08
N VAL A 21 7.46 19.66 10.68
CA VAL A 21 7.10 18.40 10.05
C VAL A 21 6.24 18.64 8.80
N GLN A 22 6.87 18.56 7.63
CA GLN A 22 6.14 18.78 6.38
C GLN A 22 5.16 17.64 6.22
N SER A 23 3.86 17.98 6.18
CA SER A 23 2.81 17.02 5.86
C SER A 23 3.08 16.44 4.47
N HIS A 24 3.28 15.12 4.38
CA HIS A 24 3.53 14.45 3.10
C HIS A 24 2.20 14.19 2.38
N SER A 25 2.06 14.70 1.15
CA SER A 25 0.84 14.55 0.33
C SER A 25 0.50 13.08 -0.06
N GLY A 26 1.42 12.13 0.11
CA GLY A 26 1.26 10.74 -0.34
C GLY A 26 1.27 10.56 -1.87
N ARG A 27 1.38 11.64 -2.64
CA ARG A 27 1.52 11.60 -4.11
C ARG A 27 3.01 11.59 -4.47
N LEU A 28 3.42 10.60 -5.25
CA LEU A 28 4.79 10.46 -5.74
C LEU A 28 4.79 10.40 -7.27
N LEU A 29 5.45 11.36 -7.92
CA LEU A 29 5.76 11.30 -9.35
C LEU A 29 7.16 10.70 -9.51
N LEU A 30 7.24 9.53 -10.13
CA LEU A 30 8.49 8.79 -10.34
C LEU A 30 8.67 8.50 -11.83
N ARG A 31 9.90 8.64 -12.33
CA ARG A 31 10.32 8.17 -13.65
C ARG A 31 11.01 6.83 -13.51
N MET A 32 10.71 5.88 -14.40
CA MET A 32 11.31 4.55 -14.42
C MET A 32 11.49 4.03 -15.86
N PRO A 33 12.43 3.09 -16.09
CA PRO A 33 12.55 2.41 -17.37
C PRO A 33 11.26 1.67 -17.76
N GLN A 34 10.97 1.61 -19.07
CA GLN A 34 9.76 0.94 -19.59
C GLN A 34 9.70 -0.54 -19.22
N THR A 35 10.85 -1.22 -19.21
CA THR A 35 10.97 -2.64 -18.84
C THR A 35 10.57 -2.89 -17.39
N LEU A 36 11.00 -2.02 -16.47
CA LEU A 36 10.62 -2.11 -15.06
C LEU A 36 9.12 -1.88 -14.88
N HIS A 37 8.58 -0.86 -15.54
CA HIS A 37 7.13 -0.62 -15.51
C HIS A 37 6.35 -1.84 -16.02
N ALA A 38 6.77 -2.43 -17.14
CA ALA A 38 6.12 -3.60 -17.72
C ALA A 38 6.09 -4.80 -16.77
N GLU A 39 7.21 -5.10 -16.11
CA GLU A 39 7.27 -6.20 -15.13
C GLU A 39 6.37 -5.93 -13.91
N LEU A 40 6.41 -4.71 -13.35
CA LEU A 40 5.55 -4.34 -12.22
C LEU A 40 4.06 -4.45 -12.59
N SER A 41 3.67 -3.95 -13.77
CA SER A 41 2.29 -4.07 -14.25
C SER A 41 1.86 -5.52 -14.43
N ARG A 42 2.72 -6.35 -15.04
CA ARG A 42 2.43 -7.77 -15.27
C ARG A 42 2.23 -8.53 -13.96
N VAL A 43 2.98 -8.19 -12.91
CA VAL A 43 2.82 -8.83 -11.59
C VAL A 43 1.53 -8.35 -10.92
N ALA A 44 1.26 -7.04 -10.94
CA ALA A 44 0.04 -6.47 -10.37
C ALA A 44 -1.23 -7.05 -11.00
N GLU A 45 -1.23 -7.25 -12.32
CA GLU A 45 -2.31 -7.91 -13.05
C GLU A 45 -2.53 -9.37 -12.61
N ARG A 46 -1.45 -10.15 -12.45
CA ARG A 46 -1.53 -11.54 -11.95
C ARG A 46 -2.11 -11.62 -10.54
N GLU A 47 -1.80 -10.64 -9.70
CA GLU A 47 -2.33 -10.53 -8.33
C GLU A 47 -3.72 -9.89 -8.27
N ASN A 48 -4.24 -9.41 -9.41
CA ASN A 48 -5.53 -8.75 -9.54
C ASN A 48 -5.65 -7.50 -8.64
N VAL A 49 -4.59 -6.68 -8.60
CA VAL A 49 -4.50 -5.42 -7.86
C VAL A 49 -4.04 -4.29 -8.79
N SER A 50 -4.30 -3.03 -8.39
CA SER A 50 -3.77 -1.89 -9.15
C SER A 50 -2.24 -1.80 -9.04
N LEU A 51 -1.57 -1.29 -10.08
CA LEU A 51 -0.12 -1.06 -10.06
C LEU A 51 0.32 -0.22 -8.85
N ASN A 52 -0.40 0.86 -8.54
CA ASN A 52 -0.10 1.70 -7.38
C ASN A 52 -0.17 0.91 -6.07
N GLN A 53 -1.19 0.06 -5.91
CA GLN A 53 -1.33 -0.79 -4.75
C GLN A 53 -0.14 -1.77 -4.65
N PHE A 54 0.18 -2.46 -5.74
CA PHE A 54 1.30 -3.38 -5.78
C PHE A 54 2.62 -2.69 -5.41
N ILE A 55 2.91 -1.53 -6.00
CA ILE A 55 4.09 -0.72 -5.67
C ILE A 55 4.10 -0.36 -4.18
N THR A 56 2.98 0.10 -3.62
CA THR A 56 2.92 0.45 -2.20
C THR A 56 3.14 -0.76 -1.29
N ASP A 57 2.63 -1.93 -1.67
CA ASP A 57 2.74 -3.16 -0.88
C ASP A 57 4.19 -3.68 -0.91
N VAL A 58 4.86 -3.64 -2.07
CA VAL A 58 6.28 -3.97 -2.22
C VAL A 58 7.17 -3.03 -1.41
N LEU A 59 6.94 -1.71 -1.50
CA LEU A 59 7.70 -0.71 -0.73
C LEU A 59 7.48 -0.87 0.77
N ALA A 60 6.25 -1.14 1.19
CA ALA A 60 5.94 -1.40 2.59
C ALA A 60 6.67 -2.65 3.09
N GLY A 61 6.67 -3.73 2.31
CA GLY A 61 7.41 -4.96 2.62
C GLY A 61 8.91 -4.73 2.76
N ALA A 62 9.52 -3.99 1.83
CA ALA A 62 10.95 -3.66 1.86
C ALA A 62 11.36 -2.86 3.11
N LEU A 63 10.47 -2.02 3.64
CA LEU A 63 10.71 -1.22 4.84
C LEU A 63 10.23 -1.89 6.13
N GLY A 64 9.59 -3.07 6.05
CA GLY A 64 8.88 -3.67 7.19
C GLY A 64 7.71 -2.82 7.69
N TRP A 65 7.18 -1.93 6.84
CA TRP A 65 6.07 -1.04 7.17
C TRP A 65 4.76 -1.82 7.22
N ARG A 66 4.11 -1.84 8.38
CA ARG A 66 2.79 -2.48 8.54
C ARG A 66 1.71 -1.50 8.10
N VAL A 67 1.13 -1.72 6.91
CA VAL A 67 -0.05 -0.98 6.48
C VAL A 67 -1.22 -1.41 7.37
N PRO A 68 -1.81 -0.53 8.22
CA PRO A 68 -3.03 -0.86 8.93
C PRO A 68 -4.11 -1.21 7.90
N ALA A 69 -4.79 -2.33 8.11
CA ALA A 69 -5.74 -2.92 7.17
C ALA A 69 -6.62 -1.84 6.52
N ARG A 70 -6.47 -1.66 5.19
CA ARG A 70 -7.13 -0.62 4.38
C ARG A 70 -8.63 -0.56 4.73
N VAL A 71 -9.04 0.49 5.44
CA VAL A 71 -10.45 0.89 5.56
C VAL A 71 -10.96 1.13 4.13
N GLY A 72 -12.08 0.50 3.82
CA GLY A 72 -12.58 0.29 2.46
C GLY A 72 -12.53 1.52 1.56
N ARG A 73 -12.01 1.28 0.35
CA ARG A 73 -12.22 2.03 -0.89
C ARG A 73 -13.20 3.21 -0.76
N ILE A 74 -12.67 4.41 -0.58
CA ILE A 74 -13.30 5.59 -1.16
C ILE A 74 -13.14 5.40 -2.66
N ALA A 75 -14.22 5.00 -3.33
CA ALA A 75 -14.30 5.03 -4.77
C ALA A 75 -14.10 6.49 -5.20
N THR A 76 -12.87 6.85 -5.56
CA THR A 76 -12.63 8.05 -6.35
C THR A 76 -13.29 7.80 -7.70
N ARG A 77 -14.58 8.15 -7.79
CA ARG A 77 -15.21 8.43 -9.08
C ARG A 77 -14.28 9.41 -9.79
N PRO A 78 -13.83 9.14 -11.03
CA PRO A 78 -13.15 10.16 -11.79
C PRO A 78 -14.13 11.32 -11.93
N VAL A 79 -13.75 12.49 -11.42
CA VAL A 79 -14.40 13.74 -11.78
C VAL A 79 -14.18 13.88 -13.29
N ARG A 80 -15.23 13.58 -14.07
CA ARG A 80 -15.27 13.87 -15.50
C ARG A 80 -15.33 15.40 -15.61
N ALA A 81 -14.16 16.02 -15.69
CA ALA A 81 -14.04 17.35 -16.24
C ALA A 81 -14.09 17.17 -17.76
N ASP A 82 -15.25 17.43 -18.37
CA ASP A 82 -15.38 17.89 -19.76
C ASP A 82 -16.86 18.17 -20.08
N GLY A 83 -17.12 19.39 -20.57
CA GLY A 83 -18.28 19.72 -21.40
C GLY A 83 -19.49 20.31 -20.69
N VAL A 84 -19.58 21.65 -20.65
CA VAL A 84 -20.86 22.35 -20.66
C VAL A 84 -21.38 22.28 -22.09
N ASP A 85 -22.34 21.41 -22.36
CA ASP A 85 -23.08 21.41 -23.61
C ASP A 85 -24.47 21.98 -23.34
N VAL A 86 -24.65 23.25 -23.72
CA VAL A 86 -25.94 23.91 -23.84
C VAL A 86 -26.54 23.45 -25.16
N ASN A 87 -27.53 22.56 -25.12
CA ASN A 87 -28.74 22.51 -25.97
C ASN A 87 -29.50 21.19 -25.76
N GLY A 88 -30.83 21.25 -25.84
CA GLY A 88 -31.71 20.07 -26.01
C GLY A 88 -31.28 19.27 -27.26
N ASP A 89 -31.62 17.99 -27.41
CA ASP A 89 -32.97 17.45 -27.43
C ASP A 89 -32.93 15.91 -27.26
N GLY A 90 -33.99 15.30 -26.73
CA GLY A 90 -34.44 13.97 -27.17
C GLY A 90 -33.83 12.70 -26.58
N GLU A 91 -34.75 11.80 -26.22
CA GLU A 91 -34.62 10.34 -26.06
C GLU A 91 -33.82 9.73 -24.92
N GLY A 92 -34.57 9.14 -23.98
CA GLY A 92 -34.06 8.30 -22.91
C GLY A 92 -33.42 7.02 -23.43
N ALA A 93 -32.15 6.82 -23.07
CA ALA A 93 -31.53 5.50 -23.05
C ALA A 93 -31.91 4.79 -21.73
N PRO A 94 -32.25 3.49 -21.75
CA PRO A 94 -32.52 2.75 -20.53
C PRO A 94 -31.27 2.75 -19.65
N VAL A 95 -31.44 3.21 -18.41
CA VAL A 95 -30.39 3.13 -17.38
C VAL A 95 -30.01 1.65 -17.26
N PRO A 96 -28.75 1.25 -17.49
CA PRO A 96 -28.34 -0.12 -17.20
C PRO A 96 -28.51 -0.36 -15.70
N GLU A 97 -29.36 -1.32 -15.35
CA GLU A 97 -29.57 -1.75 -13.97
C GLU A 97 -28.20 -2.10 -13.33
N PRO A 98 -27.99 -1.79 -12.05
CA PRO A 98 -26.77 -2.14 -11.37
C PRO A 98 -26.71 -3.67 -11.25
N GLU A 99 -25.97 -4.31 -12.16
CA GLU A 99 -25.61 -5.72 -12.03
C GLU A 99 -24.98 -5.93 -10.64
N LEU A 100 -25.69 -6.65 -9.78
CA LEU A 100 -25.17 -7.18 -8.52
C LEU A 100 -23.92 -8.01 -8.85
N ARG A 101 -22.72 -7.47 -8.62
CA ARG A 101 -21.49 -8.26 -8.73
C ARG A 101 -21.35 -9.15 -7.49
N PRO A 102 -21.43 -10.49 -7.63
CA PRO A 102 -21.28 -11.39 -6.49
C PRO A 102 -19.82 -11.42 -6.01
N GLY A 103 -19.68 -11.36 -4.68
CA GLY A 103 -18.60 -11.96 -3.87
C GLY A 103 -17.15 -11.71 -4.28
N GLN A 104 -16.44 -10.83 -3.55
CA GLN A 104 -14.98 -10.85 -3.50
C GLN A 104 -14.49 -12.11 -2.75
N PRO A 105 -13.79 -13.07 -3.40
CA PRO A 105 -13.40 -14.33 -2.76
C PRO A 105 -11.99 -14.30 -2.13
N GLN A 106 -11.28 -13.17 -2.17
CA GLN A 106 -9.87 -13.12 -1.74
C GLN A 106 -9.65 -13.15 -0.22
N ARG A 107 -10.68 -13.00 0.61
CA ARG A 107 -10.53 -12.99 2.09
C ARG A 107 -10.32 -14.38 2.72
N ARG A 108 -10.54 -15.47 1.97
CA ARG A 108 -10.46 -16.85 2.49
C ARG A 108 -9.06 -17.47 2.38
N VAL A 109 -8.26 -17.05 1.41
CA VAL A 109 -6.95 -17.67 1.15
C VAL A 109 -5.86 -17.22 2.12
N VAL A 110 -5.94 -15.98 2.62
CA VAL A 110 -4.96 -15.43 3.58
C VAL A 110 -5.11 -16.06 4.98
N MET A 111 -6.34 -16.40 5.39
CA MET A 111 -6.58 -17.06 6.69
C MET A 111 -6.22 -18.56 6.64
N ALA A 112 -6.40 -19.24 5.51
CA ALA A 112 -6.04 -20.66 5.37
C ALA A 112 -4.52 -20.89 5.46
N ALA A 113 -3.72 -20.00 4.87
CA ALA A 113 -2.25 -20.10 4.90
C ALA A 113 -1.66 -19.93 6.31
N LEU A 114 -2.28 -19.10 7.17
CA LEU A 114 -1.80 -18.87 8.53
C LEU A 114 -2.05 -20.05 9.47
N VAL A 115 -3.19 -20.74 9.32
CA VAL A 115 -3.53 -21.90 10.17
C VAL A 115 -2.60 -23.08 9.89
N VAL A 116 -2.28 -23.35 8.61
CA VAL A 116 -1.38 -24.45 8.23
C VAL A 116 0.04 -24.22 8.76
N ASN A 117 0.58 -23.02 8.63
CA ASN A 117 1.92 -22.71 9.15
C ASN A 117 1.99 -22.85 10.67
N PHE A 118 0.93 -22.44 11.40
CA PHE A 118 0.88 -22.57 12.85
C PHE A 118 0.91 -24.04 13.32
N VAL A 119 0.22 -24.94 12.61
CA VAL A 119 0.24 -26.38 12.92
C VAL A 119 1.63 -26.99 12.71
N VAL A 120 2.31 -26.62 11.63
CA VAL A 120 3.67 -27.11 11.33
C VAL A 120 4.66 -26.65 12.41
N VAL A 121 4.61 -25.37 12.80
CA VAL A 121 5.48 -24.81 13.85
C VAL A 121 5.20 -25.48 15.21
N ALA A 122 3.93 -25.69 15.56
CA ALA A 122 3.56 -26.35 16.81
C ALA A 122 4.07 -27.80 16.87
N LEU A 123 3.92 -28.56 15.78
CA LEU A 123 4.45 -29.93 15.69
C LEU A 123 5.97 -29.96 15.79
N ALA A 124 6.68 -29.06 15.10
CA ALA A 124 8.13 -28.95 15.17
C ALA A 124 8.61 -28.63 16.60
N ALA A 125 7.91 -27.73 17.31
CA ALA A 125 8.23 -27.39 18.70
C ALA A 125 8.02 -28.58 19.64
N ILE A 126 6.92 -29.34 19.49
CA ILE A 126 6.66 -30.55 20.29
C ILE A 126 7.77 -31.58 20.07
N VAL A 127 8.15 -31.85 18.82
CA VAL A 127 9.23 -32.79 18.49
C VAL A 127 10.56 -32.34 19.11
N ALA A 128 10.89 -31.06 19.01
CA ALA A 128 12.12 -30.52 19.62
C ALA A 128 12.15 -30.69 21.14
N ILE A 129 11.02 -30.47 21.82
CA ILE A 129 10.91 -30.68 23.28
C ILE A 129 11.10 -32.15 23.64
N VAL A 130 10.48 -33.08 22.90
CA VAL A 130 10.64 -34.52 23.14
C VAL A 130 12.09 -34.95 22.97
N VAL A 131 12.76 -34.49 21.91
CA VAL A 131 14.18 -34.77 21.67
C VAL A 131 15.05 -34.21 22.80
N LEU A 132 14.77 -33.00 23.28
CA LEU A 132 15.50 -32.38 24.39
C LEU A 132 15.34 -33.20 25.68
N ILE A 133 14.13 -33.66 26.00
CA ILE A 133 13.89 -34.50 27.18
C ILE A 133 14.61 -35.84 27.05
N ALA A 134 14.54 -36.48 25.89
CA ALA A 134 15.21 -37.76 25.64
C ALA A 134 16.74 -37.65 25.66
N ALA A 135 17.31 -36.49 25.31
CA ALA A 135 18.74 -36.24 25.41
C ALA A 135 19.24 -36.04 26.85
N TRP A 136 18.33 -35.79 27.79
CA TRP A 136 18.61 -35.56 29.22
C TRP A 136 18.10 -36.69 30.13
N LEU A 137 17.59 -37.78 29.53
CA LEU A 137 17.16 -39.01 30.22
C LEU A 137 18.17 -40.13 29.94
#